data_AF-S2EYZ4-F1
#
_entry.id   AF-S2EYZ4-F1
#
_cell.length_a   1.000
_cell.length_b   1.000
_cell.length_c   1.000
_cell.angle_alpha   90.00
_cell.angle_beta   90.00
_cell.angle_gamma   90.00
#
_symmetry.space_group_name_H-M   'P 1'
#
loop_
_entity.id
_entity.type
_entity.pdbx_description
1 polymer ?
#
loop_
_entity_poly.entity_id
_entity_poly.type
_entity_poly.pdbx_seq_one_letter_code
_entity_poly.pdbx_strand_id
1 'polypeptide(L)' 'MCRLDEQKVCLGCFRHVEDIREWRSADDERRRVICAQASQRKTTDTPR' A
#
# COMPACT_ATOMS: atom_id res chain seq x y z
N MET A 1 0.99 -14.54 -0.88
CA MET A 1 0.28 -14.45 0.40
C MET A 1 0.53 -13.06 0.97
N CYS A 2 -0.48 -12.20 1.11
CA CYS A 2 -0.30 -10.85 1.67
C CYS A 2 -0.32 -10.91 3.20
N ARG A 3 0.68 -10.32 3.87
CA ARG A 3 0.79 -10.25 5.34
C ARG A 3 1.04 -8.79 5.76
N LEU A 4 0.43 -8.34 6.84
CA LEU A 4 0.65 -7.02 7.42
C LEU A 4 1.79 -7.07 8.43
N ASP A 5 2.62 -6.03 8.46
CA ASP A 5 3.62 -5.81 9.50
C ASP A 5 3.06 -5.01 10.69
N GLU A 6 3.92 -4.67 11.65
CA GLU A 6 3.56 -3.87 12.83
C GLU A 6 3.15 -2.42 12.49
N GLN A 7 3.66 -1.92 11.37
CA GLN A 7 3.32 -0.60 10.82
C GLN A 7 2.06 -0.64 9.94
N LYS A 8 1.35 -1.78 9.94
CA LYS A 8 0.13 -2.03 9.17
C LYS A 8 0.36 -1.87 7.66
N VAL A 9 1.57 -2.10 7.17
CA VAL A 9 1.91 -2.17 5.75
C VAL A 9 1.92 -3.63 5.30
N CYS A 10 1.31 -3.88 4.14
CA CYS A 10 1.27 -5.19 3.52
C CYS A 10 2.64 -5.54 2.91
N LEU A 11 3.36 -6.51 3.46
CA LEU A 11 4.68 -6.94 2.96
C LEU A 11 4.66 -7.55 1.53
N GLY A 12 3.49 -7.95 1.03
CA GLY A 12 3.34 -8.47 -0.34
C GLY A 12 2.96 -7.42 -1.37
N CYS A 13 2.18 -6.43 -0.95
CA CYS A 13 1.51 -5.47 -1.83
C CYS A 13 1.88 -4.00 -1.53
N PHE A 14 2.68 -3.78 -0.49
CA PHE A 14 3.22 -2.50 -0.01
C PHE A 14 2.18 -1.41 0.25
N ARG A 15 0.90 -1.78 0.36
CA ARG A 15 -0.21 -0.88 0.72
C ARG A 15 -0.44 -0.87 2.22
N HIS A 16 -0.80 0.29 2.77
CA HIS A 16 -1.25 0.37 4.15
C HIS A 16 -2.61 -0.33 4.32
N VAL A 17 -2.91 -0.81 5.52
CA VAL A 17 -4.23 -1.38 5.83
C VAL A 17 -5.35 -0.36 5.60
N GLU A 18 -5.10 0.92 5.86
CA GLU A 18 -6.09 1.98 5.64
C GLU A 18 -6.35 2.18 4.15
N ASP A 19 -5.30 2.21 3.33
CA ASP A 19 -5.42 2.29 1.87
C ASP A 19 -6.21 1.09 1.31
N ILE A 20 -6.00 -0.11 1.85
CA ILE A 20 -6.72 -1.33 1.46
C ILE A 20 -8.20 -1.24 1.86
N ARG A 21 -8.51 -0.70 3.04
CA ARG A 21 -9.88 -0.51 3.52
C ARG A 21 -10.59 0.57 2.73
N GLU A 22 -9.91 1.68 2.47
CA GLU A 22 -10.40 2.83 1.72
C GLU A 22 -10.60 2.50 0.24
N TRP A 23 -9.85 1.56 -0.34
CA TRP A 23 -9.89 1.22 -1.77
C TRP A 23 -11.29 0.99 -2.34
N ARG A 24 -12.20 0.37 -1.58
CA ARG A 24 -13.58 0.11 -2.05
C ARG A 24 -14.40 1.40 -2.22
N SER A 25 -14.14 2.41 -1.40
CA SER A 25 -14.83 3.71 -1.41
C SER A 25 -14.00 4.83 -2.06
N ALA A 26 -12.73 4.58 -2.35
CA ALA A 26 -11.84 5.53 -3.00
C ALA A 26 -12.28 5.80 -4.44
N ASP A 27 -12.26 7.08 -4.81
CA ASP A 27 -12.39 7.54 -6.20
C ASP A 27 -11.11 7.26 -7.01
N ASP A 28 -11.17 7.55 -8.31
CA ASP A 28 -10.06 7.25 -9.21
C ASP A 28 -8.79 8.06 -8.89
N GLU A 29 -8.94 9.29 -8.39
CA GLU A 29 -7.79 10.11 -7.99
C GLU A 29 -7.11 9.52 -6.76
N ARG A 30 -7.88 9.18 -5.73
CA ARG A 30 -7.38 8.57 -4.51
C ARG A 30 -6.75 7.22 -4.78
N ARG A 31 -7.33 6.41 -5.68
CA ARG A 31 -6.74 5.14 -6.13
C ARG A 31 -5.36 5.35 -6.77
N ARG A 32 -5.17 6.40 -7.57
CA ARG A 32 -3.85 6.73 -8.14
C ARG A 32 -2.84 7.07 -7.06
N VAL A 33 -3.24 7.87 -6.06
CA VAL A 33 -2.38 8.22 -4.92
C VAL A 33 -1.97 6.96 -4.13
N ILE A 34 -2.93 6.08 -3.81
CA ILE A 34 -2.66 4.82 -3.11
C ILE A 34 -1.67 3.94 -3.89
N CYS A 35 -1.85 3.82 -5.22
CA CYS A 35 -0.93 3.08 -6.08
C CYS A 35 0.48 3.71 -6.06
N ALA A 36 0.58 5.03 -6.20
CA ALA A 36 1.85 5.74 -6.17
C ALA A 36 2.59 5.57 -4.83
N GLN A 37 1.87 5.68 -3.71
CA GLN A 37 2.43 5.44 -2.38
C GLN A 37 2.91 4.00 -2.21
N ALA A 38 2.15 3.01 -2.67
CA ALA A 38 2.56 1.61 -2.62
C ALA A 38 3.83 1.36 -3.44
N SER A 39 3.93 1.96 -4.63
CA SER A 39 5.13 1.90 -5.46
C SER A 39 6.34 2.55 -4.78
N GLN A 40 6.15 3.72 -4.16
CA GLN A 40 7.21 4.41 -3.43
C GLN A 40 7.70 3.59 -2.22
N ARG A 41 6.78 3.00 -1.45
CA ARG A 41 7.15 2.12 -0.32
C ARG A 41 7.91 0.89 -0.80
N LYS A 42 7.50 0.26 -1.91
CA LYS A 42 8.21 -0.86 -2.51
C LYS A 42 9.66 -0.49 -2.91
N THR A 43 9.88 0.72 -3.42
CA THR A 43 11.24 1.18 -3.75
C THR A 43 12.09 1.46 -2.51
N THR A 44 11.49 1.98 -1.44
CA THR A 44 12.19 2.24 -0.17
C THR A 44 12.50 0.94 0.58
N ASP A 45 11.60 -0.04 0.53
CA ASP A 45 11.73 -1.33 1.22
C ASP A 45 12.58 -2.35 0.46
N THR A 46 13.16 -1.99 -0.70
CA THR A 46 14.09 -2.90 -1.39
C THR A 46 15.34 -3.09 -0.51
N PRO A 47 15.53 -4.26 0.14
CA PRO A 47 16.80 -4.56 0.78
C PRO A 47 17.73 -5.00 -0.35
N ARG A 48 18.84 -4.29 -0.52
CA ARG A 48 19.92 -4.76 -1.39
C ARG A 48 20.60 -5.97 -0.77
#